data_AF-A0A358I0F4-F1
#
_entry.id   AF-A0A358I0F4-F1
#
_cell.length_a   1.000
_cell.length_b   1.000
_cell.length_c   1.000
_cell.angle_alpha   90.00
_cell.angle_beta   90.00
_cell.angle_gamma   90.00
#
_symmetry.space_group_name_H-M   'P 1'
#
loop_
_entity.id
_entity.type
_entity.pdbx_description
1 polymer ?
#
loop_
_entity_poly.entity_id
_entity_poly.type
_entity_poly.pdbx_seq_one_letter_code
_entity_poly.pdbx_strand_id
1 'polypeptide(L)'
;MSDASTSTDIAIIGAGPVGLFAVFEAGMLGLKSHVIDALGMVGGQCSALYPEKPIFDIPAHPQIAGQDLIDQLAKQAEPFEPTYHLGQQVTKLEKRDDGRFTLTTNTGTVIDAGAVVIAAGCGAFGPNKPPMDGLDDYEDSGGVQYYVKRRADFAGKKVVIAGGGDSAVDWALSLHDVAEKVMVVHRRPKFRAAPDSSAKLQALAEAGKIEMVIPYQLKGLRGENGVLSHVVVATLKGEERELEADHLLPFFGLAMELGPIADWGLNVDKNHIGVTQATMETSVPGIFAIGDIAHYEHKLKLILS
;
A
#
# COMPACT_ATOMS: atom_id res chain seq x y z
N MET A 1 -39.29 -0.72 2.81
CA MET A 1 -38.78 -2.06 2.44
C MET A 1 -37.72 -2.36 3.48
N SER A 2 -37.82 -3.47 4.22
CA SER A 2 -36.88 -3.76 5.31
C SER A 2 -35.51 -4.07 4.71
N ASP A 3 -34.56 -3.14 4.83
CA ASP A 3 -33.15 -3.42 4.57
C ASP A 3 -32.73 -4.54 5.52
N ALA A 4 -32.58 -5.76 4.99
CA ALA A 4 -32.14 -6.90 5.77
C ALA A 4 -30.68 -6.67 6.14
N SER A 5 -30.41 -6.20 7.36
CA SER A 5 -29.05 -6.13 7.89
C SER A 5 -28.46 -7.54 7.89
N THR A 6 -27.23 -7.67 7.38
CA THR A 6 -26.54 -8.97 7.43
C THR A 6 -25.78 -9.08 8.75
N SER A 7 -26.02 -10.16 9.49
CA SER A 7 -25.45 -10.35 10.83
C SER A 7 -24.23 -11.26 10.80
N THR A 8 -23.18 -10.88 11.53
CA THR A 8 -21.92 -11.63 11.65
C THR A 8 -21.38 -11.58 13.07
N ASP A 9 -20.43 -12.44 13.42
CA ASP A 9 -19.71 -12.36 14.70
C ASP A 9 -18.69 -11.22 14.64
N ILE A 10 -17.87 -11.20 13.58
CA ILE A 10 -16.82 -10.20 13.37
C ILE A 10 -17.00 -9.52 12.01
N ALA A 11 -16.87 -8.19 11.98
CA ALA A 11 -16.66 -7.42 10.76
C ALA A 11 -15.20 -6.94 10.70
N ILE A 12 -14.51 -7.25 9.60
CA ILE A 12 -13.11 -6.89 9.35
C ILE A 12 -13.08 -5.80 8.28
N ILE A 13 -12.53 -4.64 8.61
CA ILE A 13 -12.41 -3.49 7.70
C ILE A 13 -10.99 -3.49 7.12
N GLY A 14 -10.86 -3.97 5.89
CA GLY A 14 -9.60 -4.17 5.18
C GLY A 14 -9.36 -5.65 4.84
N ALA A 15 -9.16 -5.94 3.57
CA ALA A 15 -8.85 -7.25 3.00
C ALA A 15 -7.35 -7.38 2.65
N GLY A 16 -6.48 -6.59 3.31
CA GLY A 16 -5.04 -6.74 3.24
C GLY A 16 -4.53 -8.04 3.90
N PRO A 17 -3.22 -8.31 3.87
CA PRO A 17 -2.64 -9.56 4.39
C PRO A 17 -3.04 -9.86 5.85
N VAL A 18 -2.96 -8.86 6.74
CA VAL A 18 -3.39 -9.00 8.14
C VAL A 18 -4.90 -9.18 8.31
N GLY A 19 -5.71 -8.60 7.43
CA GLY A 19 -7.17 -8.77 7.44
C GLY A 19 -7.58 -10.18 6.98
N LEU A 20 -6.92 -10.71 5.96
CA LEU A 20 -7.09 -12.09 5.51
C LEU A 20 -6.65 -13.08 6.59
N PHE A 21 -5.52 -12.82 7.27
CA PHE A 21 -5.08 -13.67 8.38
C PHE A 21 -6.02 -13.57 9.59
N ALA A 22 -6.64 -12.41 9.85
CA ALA A 22 -7.66 -12.27 10.89
C ALA A 22 -8.91 -13.11 10.62
N VAL A 23 -9.30 -13.32 9.35
CA VAL A 23 -10.36 -14.27 9.00
C VAL A 23 -9.99 -15.68 9.44
N PHE A 24 -8.75 -16.10 9.15
CA PHE A 24 -8.26 -17.42 9.54
C PHE A 24 -8.32 -17.61 11.06
N GLU A 25 -7.79 -16.66 11.84
CA GLU A 25 -7.79 -16.74 13.31
C GLU A 25 -9.22 -16.72 13.90
N ALA A 26 -10.11 -15.89 13.35
CA ALA A 26 -11.53 -15.88 13.75
C ALA A 26 -12.21 -17.23 13.46
N GLY A 27 -11.98 -17.78 12.27
CA GLY A 27 -12.55 -19.06 11.84
C GLY A 27 -12.06 -20.24 12.68
N MET A 28 -10.79 -20.23 13.11
CA MET A 28 -10.24 -21.23 14.04
C MET A 28 -10.97 -21.27 15.39
N LEU A 29 -11.63 -20.17 15.78
CA LEU A 29 -12.47 -20.07 16.98
C LEU A 29 -13.96 -20.30 16.69
N GLY A 30 -14.32 -20.65 15.45
CA GLY A 30 -15.70 -20.86 15.02
C GLY A 30 -16.50 -19.59 14.79
N LEU A 31 -15.85 -18.43 14.65
CA LEU A 31 -16.49 -17.13 14.45
C LEU A 31 -16.64 -16.81 12.96
N LYS A 32 -17.82 -16.37 12.55
CA LYS A 32 -18.09 -15.94 11.18
C LYS A 32 -17.60 -14.51 10.95
N SER A 33 -17.07 -14.28 9.75
CA SER A 33 -16.45 -13.01 9.36
C SER A 33 -17.07 -12.42 8.10
N HIS A 34 -17.36 -11.12 8.15
CA HIS A 34 -17.57 -10.28 6.99
C HIS A 34 -16.34 -9.40 6.78
N VAL A 35 -15.80 -9.35 5.56
CA VAL A 35 -14.62 -8.54 5.24
C VAL A 35 -15.03 -7.46 4.26
N ILE A 36 -14.72 -6.20 4.57
CA ILE A 36 -15.11 -5.04 3.77
C ILE A 36 -13.85 -4.33 3.30
N ASP A 37 -13.71 -4.06 2.00
CA ASP A 37 -12.57 -3.32 1.45
C ASP A 37 -13.01 -2.39 0.32
N ALA A 38 -12.42 -1.20 0.28
CA ALA A 38 -12.67 -0.21 -0.76
C ALA A 38 -12.10 -0.64 -2.12
N LEU A 39 -11.06 -1.49 -2.14
CA LEU A 39 -10.54 -2.09 -3.36
C LEU A 39 -11.51 -3.17 -3.86
N GLY A 40 -11.65 -3.27 -5.19
CA GLY A 40 -12.42 -4.33 -5.84
C GLY A 40 -11.77 -5.73 -5.82
N MET A 41 -10.71 -5.90 -5.01
CA MET A 41 -9.89 -7.11 -4.93
C MET A 41 -9.28 -7.23 -3.53
N VAL A 42 -8.94 -8.46 -3.12
CA VAL A 42 -8.22 -8.71 -1.86
C VAL A 42 -6.72 -8.42 -1.98
N GLY A 43 -6.08 -8.23 -0.82
CA GLY A 43 -4.64 -8.20 -0.64
C GLY A 43 -4.02 -6.83 -0.39
N GLY A 44 -4.84 -5.77 -0.38
CA GLY A 44 -4.41 -4.43 0.01
C GLY A 44 -3.15 -3.98 -0.72
N GLN A 45 -2.13 -3.54 0.02
CA GLN A 45 -0.91 -2.96 -0.55
C GLN A 45 -0.16 -3.96 -1.44
N CYS A 46 -0.12 -5.24 -1.06
CA CYS A 46 0.63 -6.25 -1.79
C CYS A 46 0.09 -6.43 -3.20
N SER A 47 -1.22 -6.65 -3.34
CA SER A 47 -1.84 -6.84 -4.66
C SER A 47 -1.97 -5.54 -5.45
N ALA A 48 -2.28 -4.42 -4.79
CA ALA A 48 -2.55 -3.16 -5.47
C ALA A 48 -1.30 -2.44 -5.95
N LEU A 49 -0.18 -2.56 -5.22
CA LEU A 49 0.98 -1.69 -5.43
C LEU A 49 2.22 -2.43 -5.91
N TYR A 50 2.39 -3.69 -5.51
CA TYR A 50 3.62 -4.44 -5.77
C TYR A 50 3.41 -5.96 -5.91
N PRO A 51 2.46 -6.42 -6.75
CA PRO A 51 2.11 -7.84 -6.83
C PRO A 51 3.29 -8.74 -7.22
N GLU A 52 4.19 -8.27 -8.10
CA GLU A 52 5.37 -9.03 -8.53
C GLU A 52 6.62 -8.78 -7.66
N LYS A 53 6.57 -7.87 -6.69
CA LYS A 53 7.76 -7.56 -5.88
C LYS A 53 8.08 -8.75 -4.97
N PRO A 54 9.34 -9.22 -4.94
CA PRO A 54 9.75 -10.24 -3.99
C PRO A 54 9.83 -9.67 -2.57
N ILE A 55 9.28 -10.43 -1.63
CA ILE A 55 9.28 -10.18 -0.19
C ILE A 55 10.16 -11.25 0.46
N PHE A 56 11.00 -10.86 1.43
CA PHE A 56 12.04 -11.71 2.01
C PHE A 56 11.90 -11.91 3.53
N ASP A 57 10.95 -11.21 4.15
CA ASP A 57 10.77 -11.15 5.60
C ASP A 57 9.45 -11.80 6.07
N ILE A 58 8.87 -12.68 5.25
CA ILE A 58 7.75 -13.53 5.66
C ILE A 58 8.31 -14.83 6.26
N PRO A 59 7.94 -15.18 7.51
CA PRO A 59 8.39 -16.42 8.14
C PRO A 59 8.13 -17.65 7.26
N ALA A 60 9.12 -18.56 7.22
CA ALA A 60 9.10 -19.78 6.42
C ALA A 60 9.07 -19.59 4.88
N HIS A 61 9.12 -18.35 4.39
CA HIS A 61 9.29 -18.04 2.97
C HIS A 61 10.62 -17.31 2.75
N PRO A 62 11.68 -17.99 2.27
CA PRO A 62 12.94 -17.32 1.93
C PRO A 62 12.76 -16.18 0.91
N GLN A 63 11.78 -16.34 0.03
CA GLN A 63 11.31 -15.32 -0.92
C GLN A 63 9.87 -15.67 -1.35
N ILE A 64 9.00 -14.67 -1.46
CA ILE A 64 7.63 -14.82 -2.00
C ILE A 64 7.20 -13.54 -2.71
N ALA A 65 6.49 -13.63 -3.84
CA ALA A 65 5.93 -12.45 -4.49
C ALA A 65 4.73 -11.90 -3.70
N GLY A 66 4.49 -10.59 -3.79
CA GLY A 66 3.36 -9.93 -3.13
C GLY A 66 2.02 -10.60 -3.41
N GLN A 67 1.73 -10.92 -4.67
CA GLN A 67 0.48 -11.58 -5.05
C GLN A 67 0.43 -13.03 -4.57
N ASP A 68 1.53 -13.78 -4.70
CA ASP A 68 1.58 -15.19 -4.25
C ASP A 68 1.32 -15.32 -2.75
N LEU A 69 1.78 -14.35 -1.95
CA LEU A 69 1.47 -14.29 -0.51
C LEU A 69 -0.02 -14.10 -0.27
N ILE A 70 -0.66 -13.18 -0.98
CA ILE A 70 -2.09 -12.91 -0.85
C ILE A 70 -2.92 -14.11 -1.29
N ASP A 71 -2.56 -14.76 -2.39
CA ASP A 71 -3.27 -15.94 -2.89
C ASP A 71 -3.20 -17.08 -1.86
N GLN A 72 -2.05 -17.26 -1.20
CA GLN A 72 -1.89 -18.25 -0.12
C GLN A 72 -2.70 -17.89 1.13
N LEU A 73 -2.72 -16.62 1.55
CA LEU A 73 -3.52 -16.17 2.69
C LEU A 73 -5.02 -16.29 2.43
N ALA A 74 -5.48 -15.93 1.22
CA ALA A 74 -6.87 -16.08 0.81
C ALA A 74 -7.28 -17.56 0.81
N LYS A 75 -6.42 -18.44 0.27
CA LYS A 75 -6.64 -19.90 0.31
C LYS A 75 -6.65 -20.45 1.74
N GLN A 76 -5.83 -19.88 2.64
CA GLN A 76 -5.81 -20.27 4.05
C GLN A 76 -7.11 -19.86 4.76
N ALA A 77 -7.71 -18.72 4.38
CA ALA A 77 -8.98 -18.23 4.92
C ALA A 77 -10.23 -18.92 4.31
N GLU A 78 -10.12 -19.45 3.09
CA GLU A 78 -11.22 -20.05 2.32
C GLU A 78 -12.08 -21.09 3.09
N PRO A 79 -11.51 -22.03 3.89
CA PRO A 79 -12.30 -23.03 4.61
C PRO A 79 -13.30 -22.47 5.63
N PHE A 80 -13.15 -21.20 6.02
CA PHE A 80 -14.02 -20.52 6.98
C PHE A 80 -15.14 -19.70 6.32
N GLU A 81 -15.26 -19.80 4.99
CA GLU A 81 -16.34 -19.19 4.20
C GLU A 81 -16.59 -17.69 4.53
N PRO A 82 -15.55 -16.82 4.52
CA PRO A 82 -15.75 -15.40 4.75
C PRO A 82 -16.63 -14.77 3.67
N THR A 83 -17.47 -13.81 4.06
CA THR A 83 -18.24 -13.01 3.10
C THR A 83 -17.50 -11.71 2.79
N TYR A 84 -17.08 -11.54 1.54
CA TYR A 84 -16.37 -10.34 1.08
C TYR A 84 -17.30 -9.28 0.48
N HIS A 85 -17.12 -8.03 0.92
CA HIS A 85 -17.76 -6.82 0.41
C HIS A 85 -16.69 -5.93 -0.22
N LEU A 86 -16.18 -6.34 -1.38
CA LEU A 86 -15.13 -5.62 -2.12
C LEU A 86 -15.71 -4.46 -2.92
N GLY A 87 -14.89 -3.44 -3.17
CA GLY A 87 -15.33 -2.20 -3.83
C GLY A 87 -16.25 -1.34 -2.95
N GLN A 88 -16.29 -1.60 -1.64
CA GLN A 88 -17.15 -0.91 -0.69
C GLN A 88 -16.33 -0.32 0.46
N GLN A 89 -16.55 0.95 0.76
CA GLN A 89 -15.91 1.62 1.89
C GLN A 89 -16.91 1.73 3.05
N VAL A 90 -16.51 1.36 4.26
CA VAL A 90 -17.30 1.65 5.47
C VAL A 90 -17.27 3.16 5.72
N THR A 91 -18.43 3.79 5.71
CA THR A 91 -18.59 5.24 5.91
C THR A 91 -19.13 5.60 7.28
N LYS A 92 -19.83 4.67 7.94
CA LYS A 92 -20.37 4.85 9.29
C LYS A 92 -20.17 3.60 10.13
N LEU A 93 -19.87 3.82 11.41
CA LEU A 93 -19.75 2.80 12.44
C LEU A 93 -20.49 3.29 13.68
N GLU A 94 -21.53 2.56 14.08
CA GLU A 94 -22.41 2.95 15.18
C GLU A 94 -22.48 1.82 16.22
N LYS A 95 -22.27 2.14 17.49
CA LYS A 95 -22.43 1.19 18.59
C LYS A 95 -23.90 1.12 19.00
N ARG A 96 -24.43 -0.08 19.18
CA ARG A 96 -25.81 -0.37 19.57
C ARG A 96 -25.93 -0.54 21.08
N ASP A 97 -27.15 -0.37 21.59
CA ASP A 97 -27.48 -0.54 23.01
C ASP A 97 -27.24 -1.96 23.55
N ASP A 98 -27.33 -2.97 22.68
CA ASP A 98 -27.04 -4.37 22.98
C ASP A 98 -25.54 -4.73 22.96
N GLY A 99 -24.68 -3.73 22.74
CA GLY A 99 -23.23 -3.88 22.69
C GLY A 99 -22.66 -4.28 21.33
N ARG A 100 -23.51 -4.54 20.33
CA ARG A 100 -23.09 -4.82 18.93
C ARG A 100 -22.75 -3.53 18.18
N PHE A 101 -22.33 -3.68 16.93
CA PHE A 101 -22.00 -2.59 16.03
C PHE A 101 -22.78 -2.69 14.72
N THR A 102 -23.22 -1.55 14.18
CA THR A 102 -23.78 -1.44 12.83
C THR A 102 -22.79 -0.68 11.96
N LEU A 103 -22.40 -1.29 10.84
CA LEU A 103 -21.54 -0.71 9.81
C LEU A 103 -22.40 -0.38 8.59
N THR A 104 -22.21 0.81 8.03
CA THR A 104 -22.83 1.20 6.75
C THR A 104 -21.75 1.51 5.72
N THR A 105 -21.87 0.95 4.51
CA THR A 105 -20.93 1.23 3.42
C THR A 105 -21.41 2.35 2.50
N ASN A 106 -20.51 2.91 1.70
CA ASN A 106 -20.80 3.90 0.66
C ASN A 106 -21.81 3.41 -0.41
N THR A 107 -22.01 2.09 -0.54
CA THR A 107 -22.99 1.50 -1.46
C THR A 107 -24.33 1.19 -0.79
N GLY A 108 -24.49 1.49 0.50
CA GLY A 108 -25.71 1.27 1.26
C GLY A 108 -25.81 -0.10 1.96
N THR A 109 -24.79 -0.96 1.84
CA THR A 109 -24.76 -2.23 2.58
C THR A 109 -24.70 -1.97 4.08
N VAL A 110 -25.56 -2.66 4.85
CA VAL A 110 -25.64 -2.58 6.32
C VAL A 110 -25.27 -3.93 6.95
N ILE A 111 -24.30 -3.91 7.86
CA ILE A 111 -23.76 -5.11 8.51
C ILE A 111 -23.84 -4.94 10.03
N ASP A 112 -24.44 -5.92 10.72
CA ASP A 112 -24.52 -6.01 12.17
C ASP A 112 -23.47 -6.98 12.72
N ALA A 113 -22.49 -6.49 13.45
CA ALA A 113 -21.36 -7.29 13.94
C ALA A 113 -21.30 -7.33 15.48
N GLY A 114 -20.85 -8.45 16.04
CA GLY A 114 -20.56 -8.57 17.48
C GLY A 114 -19.29 -7.82 17.88
N ALA A 115 -18.29 -7.83 17.01
CA ALA A 115 -17.04 -7.07 17.16
C ALA A 115 -16.56 -6.53 15.81
N VAL A 116 -15.69 -5.52 15.84
CA VAL A 116 -15.08 -4.91 14.66
C VAL A 116 -13.57 -4.99 14.75
N VAL A 117 -12.93 -5.45 13.67
CA VAL A 117 -11.48 -5.44 13.52
C VAL A 117 -11.10 -4.49 12.40
N ILE A 118 -10.36 -3.44 12.72
CA ILE A 118 -9.88 -2.45 11.75
C ILE A 118 -8.50 -2.90 11.27
N ALA A 119 -8.44 -3.35 10.03
CA ALA A 119 -7.26 -3.80 9.31
C ALA A 119 -6.97 -2.88 8.10
N ALA A 120 -7.25 -1.58 8.25
CA ALA A 120 -7.30 -0.60 7.15
C ALA A 120 -5.92 -0.16 6.61
N GLY A 121 -4.83 -0.74 7.10
CA GLY A 121 -3.47 -0.37 6.69
C GLY A 121 -3.16 1.11 6.94
N CYS A 122 -2.77 1.85 5.91
CA CYS A 122 -2.51 3.28 6.00
C CYS A 122 -3.74 4.17 5.73
N GLY A 123 -4.94 3.57 5.55
CA GLY A 123 -6.18 4.28 5.19
C GLY A 123 -6.53 4.17 3.70
N ALA A 124 -7.38 5.09 3.22
CA ALA A 124 -7.76 5.24 1.82
C ALA A 124 -6.51 5.39 0.93
N PHE A 125 -6.45 4.55 -0.11
CA PHE A 125 -5.25 4.31 -0.90
C PHE A 125 -4.91 5.48 -1.81
N GLY A 126 -3.67 5.97 -1.71
CA GLY A 126 -3.08 6.85 -2.72
C GLY A 126 -1.57 6.96 -2.56
N PRO A 127 -0.81 7.11 -3.65
CA PRO A 127 0.62 7.40 -3.57
C PRO A 127 0.83 8.88 -3.22
N ASN A 128 1.92 9.19 -2.53
CA ASN A 128 2.35 10.59 -2.41
C ASN A 128 2.80 11.08 -3.78
N LYS A 129 1.99 11.93 -4.41
CA LYS A 129 2.30 12.50 -5.72
C LYS A 129 3.45 13.51 -5.60
N PRO A 130 4.38 13.57 -6.57
CA PRO A 130 5.33 14.67 -6.64
C PRO A 130 4.57 16.00 -6.83
N PRO A 131 4.95 17.08 -6.11
CA PRO A 131 4.28 18.37 -6.21
C PRO A 131 4.65 19.05 -7.54
N MET A 132 3.88 18.77 -8.60
CA MET A 132 4.15 19.25 -9.96
C MET A 132 2.86 19.50 -10.73
N ASP A 133 2.84 20.57 -11.52
CA ASP A 133 1.71 20.92 -12.39
C ASP A 133 1.66 20.00 -13.63
N GLY A 134 0.44 19.73 -14.12
CA GLY A 134 0.21 18.95 -15.34
C GLY A 134 0.53 17.46 -15.23
N LEU A 135 0.60 16.94 -14.00
CA LEU A 135 0.91 15.54 -13.72
C LEU A 135 -0.18 14.58 -14.24
N ASP A 136 -1.44 14.99 -14.12
CA ASP A 136 -2.62 14.17 -14.45
C ASP A 136 -2.60 13.67 -15.92
N ASP A 137 -2.20 14.53 -16.88
CA ASP A 137 -2.10 14.13 -18.30
C ASP A 137 -1.10 12.98 -18.53
N TYR A 138 0.00 12.94 -17.76
CA TYR A 138 0.99 11.87 -17.83
C TYR A 138 0.61 10.65 -17.02
N GLU A 139 -0.23 10.80 -15.98
CA GLU A 139 -0.81 9.68 -15.25
C GLU A 139 -1.80 8.92 -16.14
N ASP A 140 -2.69 9.66 -16.81
CA ASP A 140 -3.72 9.11 -17.69
C ASP A 140 -3.11 8.35 -18.89
N SER A 141 -1.97 8.81 -19.41
CA SER A 141 -1.25 8.14 -20.50
C SER A 141 -0.41 6.94 -20.03
N GLY A 142 -0.18 6.78 -18.72
CA GLY A 142 0.74 5.80 -18.14
C GLY A 142 2.22 6.20 -18.20
N GLY A 143 2.55 7.43 -18.61
CA GLY A 143 3.90 7.98 -18.54
C GLY A 143 4.40 8.19 -17.11
N VAL A 144 3.49 8.46 -16.16
CA VAL A 144 3.78 8.50 -14.73
C VAL A 144 3.01 7.39 -14.04
N GLN A 145 3.72 6.50 -13.33
CA GLN A 145 3.10 5.39 -12.62
C GLN A 145 3.68 5.29 -11.20
N TYR A 146 2.81 5.11 -10.21
CA TYR A 146 3.22 5.07 -8.81
C TYR A 146 3.52 3.67 -8.29
N TYR A 147 3.25 2.66 -9.12
CA TYR A 147 3.25 1.25 -8.81
C TYR A 147 3.70 0.48 -10.04
N VAL A 148 4.31 -0.69 -9.83
CA VAL A 148 4.69 -1.59 -10.92
C VAL A 148 3.85 -2.84 -10.79
N LYS A 149 2.87 -2.98 -11.70
CA LYS A 149 1.99 -4.15 -11.76
C LYS A 149 2.67 -5.32 -12.46
N ARG A 150 3.36 -5.05 -13.57
CA ARG A 150 4.12 -6.03 -14.34
C ARG A 150 5.46 -5.46 -14.75
N ARG A 151 6.55 -6.17 -14.47
CA ARG A 151 7.91 -5.77 -14.91
C ARG A 151 8.01 -5.68 -16.43
N ALA A 152 7.31 -6.58 -17.14
CA ALA A 152 7.32 -6.65 -18.60
C ALA A 152 6.81 -5.38 -19.29
N ASP A 153 6.00 -4.56 -18.63
CA ASP A 153 5.50 -3.29 -19.18
C ASP A 153 6.63 -2.26 -19.39
N PHE A 154 7.76 -2.45 -18.70
CA PHE A 154 8.94 -1.59 -18.79
C PHE A 154 10.04 -2.17 -19.70
N ALA A 155 9.78 -3.28 -20.39
CA ALA A 155 10.77 -3.94 -21.25
C ALA A 155 11.22 -3.02 -22.40
N GLY A 156 12.53 -2.80 -22.51
CA GLY A 156 13.10 -1.92 -23.53
C GLY A 156 12.71 -0.44 -23.39
N LYS A 157 12.31 0.01 -22.19
CA LYS A 157 11.96 1.41 -21.89
C LYS A 157 13.08 2.11 -21.12
N LYS A 158 13.13 3.44 -21.23
CA LYS A 158 13.93 4.33 -20.37
C LYS A 158 13.09 4.75 -19.17
N VAL A 159 13.48 4.31 -17.99
CA VAL A 159 12.70 4.47 -16.75
C VAL A 159 13.46 5.35 -15.76
N VAL A 160 12.80 6.41 -15.29
CA VAL A 160 13.28 7.22 -14.17
C VAL A 160 12.55 6.78 -12.91
N ILE A 161 13.30 6.42 -11.88
CA ILE A 161 12.79 6.07 -10.55
C ILE A 161 13.17 7.18 -9.59
N ALA A 162 12.18 7.84 -8.98
CA ALA A 162 12.41 8.91 -8.03
C ALA A 162 12.10 8.46 -6.60
N GLY A 163 13.10 8.47 -5.72
CA GLY A 163 12.93 8.07 -4.33
C GLY A 163 14.21 7.51 -3.72
N GLY A 164 14.19 7.32 -2.40
CA GLY A 164 15.35 6.83 -1.66
C GLY A 164 15.04 5.85 -0.52
N GLY A 165 13.82 5.32 -0.48
CA GLY A 165 13.41 4.23 0.44
C GLY A 165 13.43 2.87 -0.26
N ASP A 166 13.04 1.82 0.46
CA ASP A 166 13.10 0.43 -0.02
C ASP A 166 12.40 0.22 -1.36
N SER A 167 11.17 0.72 -1.53
CA SER A 167 10.43 0.56 -2.80
C SER A 167 11.18 1.10 -4.01
N ALA A 168 11.83 2.27 -3.90
CA ALA A 168 12.58 2.85 -5.01
C ALA A 168 13.80 2.00 -5.36
N VAL A 169 14.52 1.52 -4.33
CA VAL A 169 15.71 0.69 -4.51
C VAL A 169 15.33 -0.67 -5.08
N ASP A 170 14.32 -1.34 -4.52
CA ASP A 170 13.89 -2.66 -4.97
C ASP A 170 13.41 -2.66 -6.42
N TRP A 171 12.66 -1.63 -6.85
CA TRP A 171 12.26 -1.51 -8.25
C TRP A 171 13.43 -1.17 -9.18
N ALA A 172 14.42 -0.40 -8.73
CA ALA A 172 15.64 -0.19 -9.51
C ALA A 172 16.40 -1.51 -9.70
N LEU A 173 16.54 -2.32 -8.63
CA LEU A 173 17.13 -3.66 -8.70
C LEU A 173 16.29 -4.65 -9.54
N SER A 174 14.97 -4.45 -9.60
CA SER A 174 14.07 -5.35 -10.32
C SER A 174 13.94 -5.02 -11.81
N LEU A 175 14.13 -3.75 -12.20
CA LEU A 175 13.91 -3.32 -13.58
C LEU A 175 15.22 -3.19 -14.39
N HIS A 176 16.40 -3.22 -13.77
CA HIS A 176 17.67 -3.00 -14.48
C HIS A 176 18.00 -4.06 -15.55
N ASP A 177 17.38 -5.25 -15.47
CA ASP A 177 17.56 -6.37 -16.39
C ASP A 177 16.44 -6.48 -17.43
N VAL A 178 15.40 -5.64 -17.32
CA VAL A 178 14.23 -5.62 -18.20
C VAL A 178 14.17 -4.33 -19.02
N ALA A 179 14.40 -3.18 -18.39
CA ALA A 179 14.39 -1.86 -19.02
C ALA A 179 15.62 -1.64 -19.91
N GLU A 180 15.51 -0.77 -20.91
CA GLU A 180 16.68 -0.30 -21.69
C GLU A 180 17.64 0.48 -20.80
N LYS A 181 17.07 1.35 -19.94
CA LYS A 181 17.83 2.21 -19.04
C LYS A 181 17.05 2.48 -17.77
N VAL A 182 17.71 2.38 -16.63
CA VAL A 182 17.16 2.78 -15.33
C VAL A 182 17.98 3.94 -14.76
N MET A 183 17.30 5.03 -14.42
CA MET A 183 17.88 6.22 -13.79
C MET A 183 17.27 6.44 -12.42
N VAL A 184 18.08 6.45 -11.35
CA VAL A 184 17.59 6.66 -9.98
C VAL A 184 17.87 8.10 -9.54
N VAL A 185 16.79 8.87 -9.35
CA VAL A 185 16.83 10.26 -8.91
C VAL A 185 16.66 10.32 -7.40
N HIS A 186 17.64 10.91 -6.72
CA HIS A 186 17.53 11.19 -5.28
C HIS A 186 18.29 12.46 -4.89
N ARG A 187 17.69 13.22 -3.98
CA ARG A 187 18.22 14.52 -3.52
C ARG A 187 19.49 14.41 -2.68
N ARG A 188 19.85 13.22 -2.21
CA ARG A 188 21.00 12.97 -1.31
C ARG A 188 21.71 11.67 -1.70
N PRO A 189 23.03 11.56 -1.47
CA PRO A 189 23.75 10.30 -1.71
C PRO A 189 23.29 9.15 -0.80
N LYS A 190 22.77 9.46 0.39
CA LYS A 190 22.37 8.46 1.37
C LYS A 190 20.92 7.99 1.14
N PHE A 191 20.79 6.69 0.85
CA PHE A 191 19.52 5.97 0.82
C PHE A 191 19.09 5.54 2.23
N ARG A 192 17.78 5.37 2.42
CA ARG A 192 17.16 4.86 3.65
C ARG A 192 16.75 3.40 3.53
N ALA A 193 16.98 2.77 2.38
CA ALA A 193 16.68 1.38 2.15
C ALA A 193 17.57 0.45 2.99
N ALA A 194 17.19 -0.82 3.07
CA ALA A 194 17.98 -1.86 3.70
C ALA A 194 19.45 -1.83 3.23
N PRO A 195 20.44 -2.06 4.13
CA PRO A 195 21.85 -1.99 3.78
C PRO A 195 22.23 -2.87 2.59
N ASP A 196 21.70 -4.10 2.54
CA ASP A 196 21.98 -5.05 1.47
C ASP A 196 21.43 -4.58 0.11
N SER A 197 20.19 -4.07 0.07
CA SER A 197 19.60 -3.50 -1.14
C SER A 197 20.37 -2.27 -1.62
N SER A 198 20.81 -1.42 -0.70
CA SER A 198 21.64 -0.25 -1.01
C SER A 198 23.00 -0.65 -1.59
N ALA A 199 23.65 -1.68 -1.05
CA ALA A 199 24.93 -2.19 -1.56
C ALA A 199 24.79 -2.77 -2.98
N LYS A 200 23.72 -3.54 -3.24
CA LYS A 200 23.41 -4.07 -4.58
C LYS A 200 23.17 -2.95 -5.59
N LEU A 201 22.44 -1.90 -5.18
CA LEU A 201 22.17 -0.74 -6.04
C LEU A 201 23.48 -0.05 -6.44
N GLN A 202 24.37 0.15 -5.48
CA GLN A 202 25.68 0.75 -5.73
C GLN A 202 26.53 -0.11 -6.69
N ALA A 203 26.58 -1.43 -6.49
CA ALA A 203 27.32 -2.34 -7.38
C ALA A 203 26.81 -2.29 -8.83
N LEU A 204 25.49 -2.22 -9.03
CA LEU A 204 24.89 -2.07 -10.36
C LEU A 204 25.17 -0.69 -10.98
N ALA A 205 25.23 0.35 -10.16
CA ALA A 205 25.64 1.67 -10.61
C ALA A 205 27.11 1.70 -11.08
N GLU A 206 28.02 1.10 -10.31
CA GLU A 206 29.43 0.95 -10.67
C GLU A 206 29.62 0.09 -11.93
N ALA A 207 28.77 -0.91 -12.13
CA ALA A 207 28.73 -1.72 -13.35
C ALA A 207 28.06 -1.03 -14.55
N GLY A 208 27.59 0.21 -14.40
CA GLY A 208 26.92 0.97 -15.46
C GLY A 208 25.54 0.44 -15.86
N LYS A 209 24.93 -0.40 -15.03
CA LYS A 209 23.58 -0.96 -15.26
C LYS A 209 22.46 -0.03 -14.77
N ILE A 210 22.75 0.82 -13.79
CA ILE A 210 21.83 1.84 -13.27
C ILE A 210 22.56 3.18 -13.26
N GLU A 211 21.93 4.23 -13.78
CA GLU A 211 22.47 5.59 -13.68
C GLU A 211 21.97 6.27 -12.40
N MET A 212 22.91 6.68 -11.54
CA MET A 212 22.59 7.44 -10.33
C MET A 212 22.52 8.94 -10.64
N VAL A 213 21.34 9.53 -10.53
CA VAL A 213 21.09 10.96 -10.78
C VAL A 213 20.97 11.69 -9.44
N ILE A 214 22.12 11.95 -8.84
CA ILE A 214 22.28 12.55 -7.50
C ILE A 214 23.23 13.76 -7.61
N PRO A 215 23.00 14.89 -6.92
CA PRO A 215 21.95 15.17 -5.92
C PRO A 215 20.77 15.94 -6.53
N TYR A 216 19.93 15.26 -7.32
CA TYR A 216 18.82 15.88 -8.04
C TYR A 216 17.46 15.55 -7.43
N GLN A 217 16.48 16.43 -7.65
CA GLN A 217 15.07 16.22 -7.35
C GLN A 217 14.21 16.50 -8.58
N LEU A 218 13.00 15.93 -8.62
CA LEU A 218 12.05 16.19 -9.69
C LEU A 218 11.70 17.69 -9.76
N LYS A 219 11.66 18.23 -10.98
CA LYS A 219 11.37 19.64 -11.25
C LYS A 219 10.25 19.83 -12.26
N GLY A 220 10.18 18.99 -13.29
CA GLY A 220 9.19 19.09 -14.36
C GLY A 220 9.10 17.82 -15.21
N LEU A 221 8.11 17.76 -16.10
CA LEU A 221 7.97 16.74 -17.14
C LEU A 221 7.87 17.43 -18.50
N ARG A 222 8.36 16.76 -19.55
CA ARG A 222 8.23 17.18 -20.95
C ARG A 222 7.59 16.07 -21.75
N GLY A 223 6.66 16.43 -22.62
CA GLY A 223 5.96 15.50 -23.49
C GLY A 223 4.86 16.18 -24.27
N GLU A 224 4.31 15.46 -25.24
CA GLU A 224 3.21 15.92 -26.08
C GLU A 224 1.99 15.02 -25.84
N ASN A 225 0.80 15.62 -25.69
CA ASN A 225 -0.46 14.90 -25.47
C ASN A 225 -0.39 13.88 -24.30
N GLY A 226 0.27 14.26 -23.20
CA GLY A 226 0.47 13.39 -22.04
C GLY A 226 1.52 12.29 -22.22
N VAL A 227 2.09 12.10 -23.42
CA VAL A 227 3.14 11.09 -23.64
C VAL A 227 4.48 11.64 -23.16
N LEU A 228 5.04 11.03 -22.11
CA LEU A 228 6.30 11.44 -21.52
C LEU A 228 7.47 11.24 -22.49
N SER A 229 8.34 12.24 -22.58
CA SER A 229 9.60 12.19 -23.34
C SER A 229 10.82 12.48 -22.46
N HIS A 230 10.68 13.38 -21.48
CA HIS A 230 11.76 13.72 -20.56
C HIS A 230 11.25 14.00 -19.14
N VAL A 231 12.06 13.61 -18.16
CA VAL A 231 11.94 14.04 -16.77
C VAL A 231 12.97 15.15 -16.52
N VAL A 232 12.49 16.32 -16.10
CA VAL A 232 13.34 17.45 -15.72
C VAL A 232 13.66 17.34 -14.25
N VAL A 233 14.95 17.38 -13.92
CA VAL A 233 15.45 17.30 -12.54
C VAL A 233 16.34 18.50 -12.23
N ALA A 234 16.34 18.93 -10.97
CA ALA A 234 17.15 20.06 -10.52
C ALA A 234 17.94 19.75 -9.26
N THR A 235 19.13 20.33 -9.11
CA THR A 235 19.83 20.35 -7.82
C THR A 235 19.21 21.40 -6.88
N LEU A 236 19.57 21.39 -5.60
CA LEU A 236 19.15 22.43 -4.65
C LEU A 236 19.66 23.84 -5.02
N LYS A 237 20.67 23.92 -5.89
CA LYS A 237 21.21 25.19 -6.41
C LYS A 237 20.48 25.67 -7.67
N GLY A 238 19.52 24.89 -8.18
CA GLY A 238 18.76 25.22 -9.38
C GLY A 238 19.42 24.79 -10.69
N GLU A 239 20.49 23.98 -10.65
CA GLU A 239 21.07 23.40 -11.87
C GLU A 239 20.15 22.32 -12.40
N GLU A 240 19.65 22.51 -13.63
CA GLU A 240 18.67 21.62 -14.26
C GLU A 240 19.33 20.63 -15.21
N ARG A 241 18.72 19.46 -15.33
CA ARG A 241 19.08 18.40 -16.26
C ARG A 241 17.81 17.74 -16.79
N GLU A 242 17.77 17.50 -18.10
CA GLU A 242 16.70 16.71 -18.72
C GLU A 242 17.16 15.26 -18.88
N LEU A 243 16.30 14.33 -18.49
CA LEU A 243 16.52 12.89 -18.59
C LEU A 243 15.52 12.34 -19.61
N GLU A 244 15.99 11.85 -20.75
CA GLU A 244 15.14 11.16 -21.72
C GLU A 244 14.53 9.90 -21.09
N ALA A 245 13.20 9.80 -21.05
CA ALA A 245 12.49 8.77 -20.34
C ALA A 245 11.08 8.53 -20.92
N ASP A 246 10.70 7.26 -21.05
CA ASP A 246 9.33 6.84 -21.38
C ASP A 246 8.44 6.82 -20.13
N HIS A 247 9.03 6.53 -18.97
CA HIS A 247 8.30 6.39 -17.71
C HIS A 247 8.99 7.08 -16.53
N LEU A 248 8.18 7.70 -15.67
CA LEU A 248 8.56 8.14 -14.33
C LEU A 248 7.83 7.29 -13.26
N LEU A 249 8.61 6.73 -12.34
CA LEU A 249 8.15 5.98 -11.17
C LEU A 249 8.50 6.72 -9.87
N PRO A 250 7.62 7.61 -9.35
CA PRO A 250 7.88 8.35 -8.13
C PRO A 250 7.41 7.56 -6.89
N PHE A 251 8.36 7.00 -6.16
CA PHE A 251 8.11 6.25 -4.93
C PHE A 251 8.34 7.12 -3.69
N PHE A 252 7.41 8.06 -3.45
CA PHE A 252 7.45 8.97 -2.29
C PHE A 252 6.66 8.47 -1.07
N GLY A 253 6.32 7.18 -1.06
CA GLY A 253 5.48 6.56 -0.05
C GLY A 253 3.99 6.72 -0.36
N LEU A 254 3.16 6.34 0.60
CA LEU A 254 1.70 6.41 0.49
C LEU A 254 1.16 7.60 1.28
N ALA A 255 0.09 8.20 0.77
CA ALA A 255 -0.74 9.11 1.53
C ALA A 255 -1.44 8.33 2.63
N MET A 256 -1.36 8.82 3.86
CA MET A 256 -2.08 8.23 4.99
C MET A 256 -3.38 9.02 5.19
N GLU A 257 -4.44 8.62 4.50
CA GLU A 257 -5.76 9.24 4.64
C GLU A 257 -6.72 8.28 5.31
N LEU A 258 -7.05 8.50 6.59
CA LEU A 258 -7.94 7.59 7.31
C LEU A 258 -9.37 7.55 6.77
N GLY A 259 -9.78 8.58 6.03
CA GLY A 259 -11.15 8.74 5.58
C GLY A 259 -12.13 8.68 6.76
N PRO A 260 -13.25 7.96 6.63
CA PRO A 260 -14.28 7.89 7.67
C PRO A 260 -13.80 7.38 9.03
N ILE A 261 -12.70 6.61 9.09
CA ILE A 261 -12.16 6.06 10.35
C ILE A 261 -11.81 7.17 11.35
N ALA A 262 -11.38 8.33 10.86
CA ALA A 262 -11.03 9.47 11.70
C ALA A 262 -12.20 9.97 12.57
N ASP A 263 -13.44 9.77 12.11
CA ASP A 263 -14.65 10.30 12.74
C ASP A 263 -15.31 9.30 13.72
N TRP A 264 -14.76 8.10 13.89
CA TRP A 264 -15.38 7.04 14.70
C TRP A 264 -15.04 7.12 16.21
N GLY A 265 -14.37 8.17 16.66
CA GLY A 265 -14.08 8.38 18.09
C GLY A 265 -13.07 7.40 18.69
N LEU A 266 -12.11 6.92 17.88
CA LEU A 266 -11.12 5.90 18.26
C LEU A 266 -9.81 6.46 18.83
N ASN A 267 -9.80 7.73 19.27
CA ASN A 267 -8.61 8.42 19.76
C ASN A 267 -7.40 8.31 18.81
N VAL A 268 -7.64 8.60 17.54
CA VAL A 268 -6.61 8.58 16.49
C VAL A 268 -5.51 9.60 16.79
N ASP A 269 -4.24 9.16 16.75
CA ASP A 269 -3.07 10.04 16.77
C ASP A 269 -2.23 9.82 15.51
N LYS A 270 -1.84 10.92 14.84
CA LYS A 270 -1.01 10.89 13.61
C LYS A 270 -1.45 9.84 12.59
N ASN A 271 -2.76 9.71 12.38
CA ASN A 271 -3.37 8.75 11.47
C ASN A 271 -3.24 7.27 11.88
N HIS A 272 -3.04 6.98 13.17
CA HIS A 272 -3.02 5.63 13.71
C HIS A 272 -3.97 5.49 14.89
N ILE A 273 -4.44 4.27 15.13
CA ILE A 273 -5.32 3.93 16.25
C ILE A 273 -4.47 3.35 17.38
N GLY A 274 -4.49 3.99 18.54
CA GLY A 274 -3.85 3.46 19.74
C GLY A 274 -4.53 2.16 20.20
N VAL A 275 -3.74 1.14 20.52
CA VAL A 275 -4.27 -0.16 21.00
C VAL A 275 -3.54 -0.66 22.25
N THR A 276 -4.23 -1.53 22.98
CA THR A 276 -3.61 -2.32 24.05
C THR A 276 -2.79 -3.44 23.42
N GLN A 277 -1.45 -3.39 23.53
CA GLN A 277 -0.55 -4.33 22.82
C GLN A 277 -0.86 -5.82 23.07
N ALA A 278 -1.38 -6.20 24.24
CA ALA A 278 -1.69 -7.60 24.56
C ALA A 278 -2.96 -8.12 23.87
N THR A 279 -3.88 -7.25 23.49
CA THR A 279 -5.22 -7.62 22.98
C THR A 279 -5.55 -7.00 21.62
N MET A 280 -4.78 -6.00 21.19
CA MET A 280 -5.05 -5.12 20.05
C MET A 280 -6.40 -4.38 20.13
N GLU A 281 -7.00 -4.32 21.32
CA GLU A 281 -8.24 -3.59 21.55
C GLU A 281 -7.98 -2.07 21.59
N THR A 282 -8.86 -1.32 20.95
CA THR A 282 -8.80 0.14 20.88
C THR A 282 -9.35 0.79 22.17
N SER A 283 -9.51 2.11 22.20
CA SER A 283 -10.19 2.80 23.29
C SER A 283 -11.70 2.49 23.37
N VAL A 284 -12.29 1.84 22.37
CA VAL A 284 -13.70 1.46 22.35
C VAL A 284 -13.81 -0.06 22.49
N PRO A 285 -14.35 -0.58 23.62
CA PRO A 285 -14.48 -2.01 23.83
C PRO A 285 -15.29 -2.69 22.73
N GLY A 286 -14.77 -3.81 22.22
CA GLY A 286 -15.32 -4.54 21.06
C GLY A 286 -14.83 -4.06 19.68
N ILE A 287 -14.01 -3.01 19.63
CA ILE A 287 -13.30 -2.57 18.44
C ILE A 287 -11.80 -2.82 18.62
N PHE A 288 -11.21 -3.52 17.66
CA PHE A 288 -9.80 -3.87 17.60
C PHE A 288 -9.14 -3.21 16.39
N ALA A 289 -7.83 -2.99 16.43
CA ALA A 289 -7.07 -2.51 15.29
C ALA A 289 -5.77 -3.30 15.13
N ILE A 290 -5.49 -3.77 13.91
CA ILE A 290 -4.34 -4.64 13.58
C ILE A 290 -3.67 -4.16 12.29
N GLY A 291 -2.42 -4.54 12.04
CA GLY A 291 -1.70 -4.05 10.86
C GLY A 291 -1.06 -2.68 11.06
N ASP A 292 -0.76 -2.03 9.94
CA ASP A 292 -0.15 -0.69 9.88
C ASP A 292 -0.99 0.43 10.49
N ILE A 293 -2.30 0.21 10.67
CA ILE A 293 -3.24 1.18 11.25
C ILE A 293 -3.09 1.26 12.78
N ALA A 294 -2.59 0.20 13.40
CA ALA A 294 -2.48 0.07 14.84
C ALA A 294 -1.20 0.74 15.35
N HIS A 295 -1.29 1.33 16.54
CA HIS A 295 -0.16 1.94 17.22
C HIS A 295 -0.01 1.44 18.66
N TYR A 296 1.21 1.04 19.00
CA TYR A 296 1.67 0.74 20.34
C TYR A 296 3.18 0.95 20.41
N GLU A 297 3.74 0.96 21.63
CA GLU A 297 5.17 1.18 21.84
C GLU A 297 6.00 0.14 21.06
N HIS A 298 6.98 0.62 20.30
CA HIS A 298 7.84 -0.22 19.44
C HIS A 298 7.13 -0.99 18.31
N LYS A 299 5.92 -0.57 17.89
CA LYS A 299 5.27 -1.14 16.69
C LYS A 299 6.23 -1.07 15.49
N LEU A 300 6.46 -2.24 14.89
CA LEU A 300 7.05 -2.37 13.56
C LEU A 300 5.92 -2.55 12.55
N LYS A 301 6.09 -1.97 11.36
CA LYS A 301 5.14 -2.08 10.24
C LYS A 301 5.63 -3.16 9.28
N LEU A 302 5.41 -4.42 9.65
CA LEU A 302 5.70 -5.59 8.82
C LEU A 302 4.40 -6.07 8.16
N ILE A 303 4.52 -6.79 7.05
CA ILE A 303 3.38 -7.21 6.22
C ILE A 303 2.35 -8.06 6.99
N LEU A 304 2.77 -8.79 8.03
CA LEU A 304 1.92 -9.64 8.87
C LEU A 304 1.78 -9.17 10.34
N SER A 305 2.14 -7.92 10.66
CA SER A 305 2.15 -7.40 12.05
C SER A 305 1.02 -6.46 12.39
#